data_AF-A0A1S1YXD1-F1
#
_entry.id   AF-A0A1S1YXD1-F1
#
_cell.length_a   1.000
_cell.length_b   1.000
_cell.length_c   1.000
_cell.angle_alpha   90.00
_cell.angle_beta   90.00
_cell.angle_gamma   90.00
#
_symmetry.space_group_name_H-M   'P 1'
#
loop_
_entity.id
_entity.type
_entity.pdbx_description
1 polymer ?
#
loop_
_entity_poly.entity_id
_entity_poly.type
_entity_poly.pdbx_seq_one_letter_code
_entity_poly.pdbx_strand_id
1 'polypeptide(L)'
;MKNYFKSIFLGLFVLIGAFSCDPLKDIRDQIGNGVAPTIIDYELLEGDYELSCNPNVVRFGSFSDQNLPQDDTCGLAQIINQKFFGTDGDIMNATYKFYTGPIRGTVDTVSALKWKSEYNAWEISPVYTFTVTEDAHVHEYTLTDADYASQGESYPNFDSRGNTQEDVDQKIANILNSQTEFEIKEGDVVKVNYATYPANTYPSPRNYKASL
;
A
#
# COMPACT_ATOMS: atom_id res chain seq x y z
N MET A 1 20.13 19.93 75.64
CA MET A 1 20.17 18.66 76.40
C MET A 1 18.96 17.82 76.03
N LYS A 2 19.19 16.53 75.78
CA LYS A 2 18.24 15.40 75.58
C LYS A 2 17.69 15.15 74.16
N ASN A 3 18.43 14.28 73.47
CA ASN A 3 17.99 13.32 72.44
C ASN A 3 17.04 12.27 73.03
N TYR A 4 16.09 11.72 72.26
CA TYR A 4 15.57 10.32 72.20
C TYR A 4 14.52 10.28 71.06
N PHE A 5 14.73 9.76 69.84
CA PHE A 5 14.93 8.38 69.36
C PHE A 5 13.94 7.34 69.95
N LYS A 6 12.86 7.00 69.22
CA LYS A 6 12.49 5.64 68.72
C LYS A 6 11.00 5.49 68.38
N SER A 7 10.75 5.26 67.09
CA SER A 7 9.92 4.20 66.47
C SER A 7 8.58 3.79 67.10
N ILE A 8 7.48 4.10 66.40
CA ILE A 8 6.32 3.21 66.29
C ILE A 8 6.03 2.98 64.80
N PHE A 9 6.16 1.73 64.40
CA PHE A 9 5.89 1.17 63.08
C PHE A 9 4.45 0.65 63.10
N LEU A 10 3.55 1.25 62.31
CA LEU A 10 2.23 0.72 61.98
C LEU A 10 1.88 1.41 60.65
N GLY A 11 2.05 0.80 59.47
CA GLY A 11 1.47 -0.48 59.09
C GLY A 11 0.22 -0.20 58.25
N LEU A 12 0.37 0.36 57.06
CA LEU A 12 -0.66 0.31 56.02
C LEU A 12 0.01 0.09 54.66
N PHE A 13 0.19 -1.19 54.34
CA PHE A 13 0.36 -1.68 52.98
C PHE A 13 -0.95 -1.43 52.23
N VAL A 14 -0.97 -0.44 51.32
CA VAL A 14 -2.03 -0.36 50.31
C VAL A 14 -1.53 -1.10 49.08
N LEU A 15 -2.21 -2.20 48.77
CA LEU A 15 -1.98 -3.06 47.62
C LEU A 15 -1.97 -2.26 46.31
N ILE A 16 -1.01 -2.63 45.47
CA ILE A 16 -1.00 -2.42 44.02
C ILE A 16 -2.26 -3.06 43.44
N GLY A 17 -3.16 -2.23 42.93
CA GLY A 17 -4.16 -2.62 41.93
C GLY A 17 -3.83 -1.87 40.66
N ALA A 18 -3.03 -2.49 39.80
CA ALA A 18 -2.73 -2.00 38.47
C ALA A 18 -4.01 -1.90 37.65
N PHE A 19 -4.65 -0.73 37.66
CA PHE A 19 -5.43 -0.28 36.52
C PHE A 19 -4.44 0.34 35.53
N SER A 20 -3.59 -0.50 34.95
CA SER A 20 -3.09 -0.23 33.60
C SER A 20 -4.24 -0.54 32.62
N CYS A 21 -5.34 0.21 32.75
CA CYS A 21 -6.13 0.53 31.59
C CYS A 21 -5.20 1.40 30.77
N ASP A 22 -4.43 0.79 29.87
CA ASP A 22 -3.68 1.52 28.86
C ASP A 22 -4.74 2.34 28.11
N PRO A 23 -4.82 3.68 28.32
CA PRO A 23 -5.89 4.51 27.78
C PRO A 23 -5.81 4.62 26.26
N LEU A 24 -4.75 4.06 25.68
CA LEU A 24 -4.53 3.92 24.26
C LEU A 24 -4.76 2.49 23.77
N LYS A 25 -5.16 1.53 24.61
CA LYS A 25 -5.47 0.17 24.16
C LYS A 25 -6.66 0.16 23.22
N ASP A 26 -7.74 0.87 23.52
CA ASP A 26 -8.89 0.96 22.59
C ASP A 26 -8.52 1.66 21.28
N ILE A 27 -7.62 2.64 21.31
CA ILE A 27 -7.11 3.30 20.09
C ILE A 27 -6.18 2.37 19.31
N ARG A 28 -5.33 1.60 20.00
CA ARG A 28 -4.38 0.65 19.37
C ARG A 28 -5.09 -0.61 18.85
N ASP A 29 -6.14 -1.06 19.53
CA ASP A 29 -7.01 -2.16 19.11
C ASP A 29 -7.98 -1.71 17.97
N GLN A 30 -8.26 -0.41 17.83
CA GLN A 30 -8.94 0.18 16.66
C GLN A 30 -8.01 0.39 15.46
N ILE A 31 -6.72 0.65 15.66
CA ILE A 31 -5.74 0.77 14.57
C ILE A 31 -5.31 -0.62 14.04
N GLY A 32 -5.55 -1.69 14.81
CA GLY A 32 -5.24 -3.07 14.41
C GLY A 32 -6.33 -3.83 13.65
N ASN A 33 -7.46 -3.21 13.27
CA ASN A 33 -8.60 -3.91 12.66
C ASN A 33 -9.20 -3.14 11.47
N GLY A 34 -8.72 -3.43 10.26
CA GLY A 34 -9.58 -3.46 9.07
C GLY A 34 -10.12 -2.11 8.56
N VAL A 35 -9.34 -1.04 8.59
CA VAL A 35 -9.59 0.05 7.63
C VAL A 35 -9.31 -0.54 6.25
N ALA A 36 -10.35 -0.66 5.41
CA ALA A 36 -10.14 -1.05 4.02
C ALA A 36 -9.15 -0.05 3.39
N PRO A 37 -8.14 -0.53 2.64
CA PRO A 37 -7.23 0.34 1.92
C PRO A 37 -8.04 1.42 1.21
N THR A 38 -7.81 2.69 1.53
CA THR A 38 -8.47 3.74 0.77
C THR A 38 -7.62 3.98 -0.46
N ILE A 39 -8.16 3.67 -1.64
CA ILE A 39 -7.55 4.11 -2.88
C ILE A 39 -7.83 5.60 -3.01
N ILE A 40 -6.77 6.41 -2.90
CA ILE A 40 -6.83 7.85 -3.09
C ILE A 40 -6.36 8.14 -4.51
N ASP A 41 -7.26 8.58 -5.39
CA ASP A 41 -6.86 9.12 -6.69
C ASP A 41 -6.54 10.62 -6.52
N TYR A 42 -5.30 11.01 -6.84
CA TYR A 42 -4.83 12.38 -6.71
C TYR A 42 -4.17 12.88 -8.00
N GLU A 43 -4.62 14.00 -8.55
CA GLU A 43 -3.96 14.67 -9.68
C GLU A 43 -3.10 15.83 -9.17
N LEU A 44 -1.81 15.82 -9.49
CA LEU A 44 -0.90 16.91 -9.17
C LEU A 44 -1.34 18.19 -9.88
N LEU A 45 -1.58 19.22 -9.08
CA LEU A 45 -1.84 20.58 -9.54
C LEU A 45 -0.53 21.29 -9.87
N GLU A 46 -0.59 22.36 -10.65
CA GLU A 46 0.58 23.15 -11.03
C GLU A 46 1.43 23.60 -9.82
N GLY A 47 0.77 24.04 -8.73
CA GLY A 47 1.44 24.45 -7.49
C GLY A 47 2.11 23.30 -6.73
N ASP A 48 1.77 22.04 -7.01
CA ASP A 48 2.39 20.90 -6.32
C ASP A 48 3.83 20.68 -6.75
N TYR A 49 4.15 21.00 -8.02
CA TYR A 49 5.51 20.88 -8.53
C TYR A 49 6.47 21.86 -7.85
N GLU A 50 5.96 22.95 -7.27
CA GLU A 50 6.76 23.89 -6.46
C GLU A 50 7.31 23.25 -5.18
N LEU A 51 6.71 22.15 -4.72
CA LEU A 51 7.16 21.38 -3.57
C LEU A 51 8.36 20.47 -3.88
N SER A 52 8.70 20.29 -5.16
CA SER A 52 9.83 19.44 -5.54
C SER A 52 11.16 20.08 -5.14
N CYS A 53 12.08 19.28 -4.59
CA CYS A 53 13.47 19.72 -4.42
C CYS A 53 14.28 19.71 -5.72
N ASN A 54 13.73 19.20 -6.83
CA ASN A 54 14.38 19.24 -8.13
C ASN A 54 14.01 20.54 -8.89
N PRO A 55 14.97 21.44 -9.17
CA PRO A 55 14.68 22.73 -9.80
C PRO A 55 14.13 22.60 -11.23
N ASN A 56 14.42 21.51 -11.94
CA ASN A 56 13.84 21.28 -13.26
C ASN A 56 12.36 20.90 -13.16
N VAL A 57 11.99 20.06 -12.18
CA VAL A 57 10.58 19.70 -11.95
C VAL A 57 9.78 20.94 -11.57
N VAL A 58 10.30 21.77 -10.65
CA VAL A 58 9.70 23.07 -10.29
C VAL A 58 9.53 23.96 -11.52
N ARG A 59 10.60 24.09 -12.32
CA ARG A 59 10.62 25.01 -13.48
C ARG A 59 9.67 24.59 -14.59
N PHE A 60 9.56 23.30 -14.86
CA PHE A 60 8.83 22.77 -16.02
C PHE A 60 7.47 22.16 -15.67
N GLY A 61 7.11 22.09 -14.39
CA GLY A 61 5.85 21.51 -13.93
C GLY A 61 5.65 20.06 -14.39
N SER A 62 6.74 19.29 -14.52
CA SER A 62 6.71 17.92 -15.03
C SER A 62 7.97 17.13 -14.68
N PHE A 63 7.83 15.81 -14.60
CA PHE A 63 8.93 14.85 -14.55
C PHE A 63 9.43 14.53 -15.96
N SER A 64 10.60 13.91 -16.09
CA SER A 64 11.18 13.51 -17.38
C SER A 64 12.20 12.39 -17.25
N ASP A 65 12.72 11.90 -18.38
CA ASP A 65 13.80 10.89 -18.40
C ASP A 65 15.09 11.33 -17.68
N GLN A 66 15.26 12.64 -17.41
CA GLN A 66 16.41 13.18 -16.66
C GLN A 66 16.04 13.54 -15.21
N ASN A 67 14.75 13.59 -14.89
CA ASN A 67 14.23 13.92 -13.56
C ASN A 67 13.09 12.94 -13.29
N LEU A 68 13.46 11.72 -12.92
CA LEU A 68 12.54 10.61 -12.83
C LEU A 68 11.58 10.79 -11.64
N PRO A 69 10.30 10.41 -11.77
CA PRO A 69 9.37 10.43 -10.66
C PRO A 69 9.75 9.42 -9.57
N GLN A 70 10.49 8.36 -9.90
CA GLN A 70 10.99 7.33 -8.98
C GLN A 70 12.25 7.75 -8.19
N ASP A 71 12.73 9.00 -8.34
CA ASP A 71 13.86 9.47 -7.53
C ASP A 71 13.46 9.53 -6.04
N ASP A 72 14.11 8.73 -5.19
CA ASP A 72 13.78 8.64 -3.76
C ASP A 72 14.04 9.96 -3.00
N THR A 73 14.86 10.87 -3.55
CA THR A 73 15.22 12.13 -2.90
C THR A 73 14.32 13.28 -3.36
N CYS A 74 14.10 13.44 -4.66
CA CYS A 74 13.36 14.58 -5.23
C CYS A 74 12.25 14.19 -6.23
N GLY A 75 11.82 12.93 -6.22
CA GLY A 75 10.76 12.40 -7.07
C GLY A 75 9.35 12.71 -6.58
N LEU A 76 8.38 12.00 -7.15
CA LEU A 76 6.95 12.17 -6.88
C LEU A 76 6.59 11.91 -5.42
N ALA A 77 7.15 10.87 -4.83
CA ALA A 77 6.91 10.52 -3.43
C ALA A 77 7.28 11.68 -2.48
N GLN A 78 8.34 12.42 -2.79
CA GLN A 78 8.76 13.58 -1.98
C GLN A 78 7.73 14.73 -2.02
N ILE A 79 7.05 14.95 -3.14
CA ILE A 79 5.95 15.92 -3.25
C ILE A 79 4.74 15.43 -2.44
N ILE A 80 4.34 14.17 -2.64
CA ILE A 80 3.16 13.57 -2.00
C ILE A 80 3.30 13.56 -0.47
N ASN A 81 4.48 13.21 0.04
CA ASN A 81 4.77 13.16 1.49
C ASN A 81 4.68 14.51 2.21
N GLN A 82 4.73 15.63 1.49
CA GLN A 82 4.51 16.95 2.11
C GLN A 82 3.03 17.32 2.23
N LYS A 83 2.15 16.60 1.52
CA LYS A 83 0.73 16.94 1.40
C LYS A 83 -0.17 15.94 2.11
N PHE A 84 0.22 14.68 2.13
CA PHE A 84 -0.64 13.59 2.55
C PHE A 84 0.05 12.73 3.60
N PHE A 85 -0.73 12.33 4.59
CA PHE A 85 -0.40 11.25 5.52
C PHE A 85 -1.31 10.07 5.19
N GLY A 86 -0.76 8.87 5.25
CA GLY A 86 -1.51 7.63 5.10
C GLY A 86 -1.58 6.84 6.40
N THR A 87 -2.29 5.72 6.33
CA THR A 87 -2.28 4.64 7.30
C THR A 87 -1.78 3.35 6.65
N ASP A 88 -1.41 2.37 7.46
CA ASP A 88 -0.84 1.13 6.94
C ASP A 88 -1.79 0.45 5.96
N GLY A 89 -1.27 0.13 4.78
CA GLY A 89 -2.06 -0.46 3.71
C GLY A 89 -2.71 0.53 2.74
N ASP A 90 -2.67 1.84 2.99
CA ASP A 90 -3.23 2.83 2.06
C ASP A 90 -2.46 2.90 0.73
N ILE A 91 -3.20 3.16 -0.35
CA ILE A 91 -2.69 3.26 -1.71
C ILE A 91 -3.15 4.59 -2.31
N MET A 92 -2.26 5.25 -3.02
CA MET A 92 -2.57 6.46 -3.76
C MET A 92 -2.21 6.28 -5.23
N ASN A 93 -3.14 6.51 -6.13
CA ASN A 93 -2.83 6.69 -7.54
C ASN A 93 -2.58 8.18 -7.79
N ALA A 94 -1.31 8.55 -7.96
CA ALA A 94 -0.95 9.92 -8.26
C ALA A 94 -0.79 10.11 -9.77
N THR A 95 -1.61 10.99 -10.35
CA THR A 95 -1.51 11.45 -11.74
C THR A 95 -0.62 12.69 -11.79
N TYR A 96 0.41 12.66 -12.65
CA TYR A 96 1.35 13.75 -12.85
C TYR A 96 1.73 13.91 -14.33
N LYS A 97 2.30 15.07 -14.68
CA LYS A 97 2.79 15.37 -16.03
C LYS A 97 4.19 14.79 -16.22
N PHE A 98 4.37 14.00 -17.28
CA PHE A 98 5.66 13.47 -17.70
C PHE A 98 6.02 14.00 -19.10
N TYR A 99 7.19 14.63 -19.23
CA TYR A 99 7.69 15.17 -20.48
C TYR A 99 8.32 14.06 -21.33
N THR A 100 7.74 13.84 -22.51
CA THR A 100 8.14 12.77 -23.47
C THR A 100 8.90 13.32 -24.69
N GLY A 101 9.41 14.55 -24.60
CA GLY A 101 10.19 15.19 -25.65
C GLY A 101 9.42 16.28 -26.42
N PRO A 102 10.12 16.99 -27.33
CA PRO A 102 9.62 18.23 -27.93
C PRO A 102 8.46 18.03 -28.91
N ILE A 103 8.31 16.82 -29.45
CA ILE A 103 7.25 16.50 -30.43
C ILE A 103 5.93 16.17 -29.72
N ARG A 104 5.99 15.42 -28.62
CA ARG A 104 4.83 14.90 -27.90
C ARG A 104 4.45 15.75 -26.67
N GLY A 105 5.38 16.55 -26.15
CA GLY A 105 5.15 17.40 -24.99
C GLY A 105 5.02 16.58 -23.71
N THR A 106 4.14 17.02 -22.82
CA THR A 106 3.82 16.33 -21.56
C THR A 106 2.60 15.44 -21.73
N VAL A 107 2.62 14.28 -21.07
CA VAL A 107 1.50 13.35 -20.97
C VAL A 107 1.14 13.13 -19.51
N ASP A 108 -0.13 12.88 -19.24
CA ASP A 108 -0.55 12.40 -17.92
C ASP A 108 -0.07 10.97 -17.71
N THR A 109 0.58 10.77 -16.58
CA THR A 109 1.13 9.48 -16.15
C THR A 109 0.66 9.21 -14.73
N VAL A 110 0.32 7.96 -14.44
CA VAL A 110 -0.12 7.53 -13.11
C VAL A 110 0.95 6.66 -12.49
N SER A 111 1.25 6.88 -11.21
CA SER A 111 2.01 5.94 -10.38
C SER A 111 1.19 5.59 -9.15
N ALA A 112 1.19 4.32 -8.79
CA ALA A 112 0.70 3.88 -7.49
C ALA A 112 1.77 4.20 -6.44
N LEU A 113 1.36 4.80 -5.33
CA LEU A 113 2.16 4.95 -4.13
C LEU A 113 1.51 4.12 -3.02
N LYS A 114 2.34 3.56 -2.17
CA LYS A 114 1.89 2.80 -1.00
C LYS A 114 2.42 3.47 0.26
N TRP A 115 1.56 3.62 1.26
CA TRP A 115 2.01 4.11 2.55
C TRP A 115 2.82 3.03 3.27
N LYS A 116 4.02 3.41 3.73
CA LYS A 116 4.92 2.59 4.54
C LYS A 116 4.86 3.10 5.98
N SER A 117 4.10 2.40 6.82
CA SER A 117 3.94 2.72 8.25
C SER A 117 5.28 2.70 9.01
N GLU A 118 6.23 1.87 8.58
CA GLU A 118 7.59 1.79 9.13
C GLU A 118 8.34 3.14 9.08
N TYR A 119 8.17 3.88 7.98
CA TYR A 119 8.85 5.16 7.74
C TYR A 119 7.91 6.37 7.84
N ASN A 120 6.61 6.14 8.00
CA ASN A 120 5.55 7.13 7.89
C ASN A 120 5.68 7.96 6.60
N ALA A 121 5.84 7.26 5.47
CA ALA A 121 6.01 7.88 4.17
C ALA A 121 5.33 7.08 3.06
N TRP A 122 4.83 7.79 2.05
CA TRP A 122 4.47 7.27 0.74
C TRP A 122 5.73 6.92 -0.05
N GLU A 123 5.73 5.74 -0.66
CA GLU A 123 6.74 5.31 -1.62
C GLU A 123 6.06 4.91 -2.91
N ILE A 124 6.71 5.15 -4.06
CA ILE A 124 6.20 4.61 -5.33
C ILE A 124 6.22 3.09 -5.24
N SER A 125 5.06 2.48 -5.46
CA SER A 125 4.96 1.04 -5.61
C SER A 125 5.34 0.69 -7.05
N PRO A 126 6.32 -0.19 -7.27
CA PRO A 126 6.53 -0.75 -8.59
C PRO A 126 5.24 -1.43 -9.08
N VAL A 127 4.96 -1.26 -10.37
CA VAL A 127 3.88 -1.99 -11.04
C VAL A 127 4.51 -3.18 -11.73
N TYR A 128 4.27 -4.36 -11.20
CA TYR A 128 4.74 -5.61 -11.78
C TYR A 128 3.77 -6.11 -12.84
N THR A 129 4.32 -6.64 -13.93
CA THR A 129 3.63 -7.59 -14.80
C THR A 129 3.67 -8.96 -14.13
N PHE A 130 2.55 -9.68 -14.19
CA PHE A 130 2.46 -11.03 -13.63
C PHE A 130 2.23 -12.04 -14.74
N THR A 131 3.13 -13.02 -14.83
CA THR A 131 3.01 -14.11 -15.80
C THR A 131 2.75 -15.42 -15.08
N VAL A 132 1.86 -16.24 -15.62
CA VAL A 132 1.59 -17.56 -15.06
C VAL A 132 2.85 -18.43 -15.18
N THR A 133 3.18 -19.15 -14.11
CA THR A 133 4.34 -20.04 -14.08
C THR A 133 4.02 -21.34 -13.34
N GLU A 134 4.86 -22.35 -13.54
CA GLU A 134 4.89 -23.59 -12.73
C GLU A 134 6.04 -23.56 -11.70
N ASP A 135 6.80 -22.46 -11.64
CA ASP A 135 7.86 -22.26 -10.64
C ASP A 135 7.29 -22.35 -9.21
N ALA A 136 8.14 -22.72 -8.26
CA ALA A 136 7.77 -22.76 -6.85
C ALA A 136 7.47 -21.34 -6.33
N HIS A 137 6.37 -21.21 -5.57
CA HIS A 137 5.99 -19.94 -4.96
C HIS A 137 6.79 -19.66 -3.70
N VAL A 138 6.98 -18.37 -3.43
CA VAL A 138 7.57 -17.85 -2.18
C VAL A 138 6.53 -17.13 -1.32
N HIS A 139 5.41 -16.72 -1.92
CA HIS A 139 4.26 -16.13 -1.25
C HIS A 139 2.97 -16.88 -1.62
N GLU A 140 1.98 -16.83 -0.74
CA GLU A 140 0.64 -17.35 -1.00
C GLU A 140 -0.40 -16.28 -0.63
N TYR A 141 -1.36 -16.05 -1.50
CA TYR A 141 -2.45 -15.09 -1.31
C TYR A 141 -3.79 -15.74 -1.61
N THR A 142 -4.81 -15.43 -0.82
CA THR A 142 -6.17 -15.91 -1.06
C THR A 142 -7.08 -14.70 -1.27
N LEU A 143 -7.72 -14.63 -2.43
CA LEU A 143 -8.58 -13.50 -2.74
C LEU A 143 -9.74 -13.42 -1.74
N THR A 144 -9.96 -12.21 -1.26
CA THR A 144 -11.04 -11.82 -0.36
C THR A 144 -12.21 -11.23 -1.14
N ASP A 145 -13.37 -11.10 -0.50
CA ASP A 145 -14.54 -10.42 -1.08
C ASP A 145 -14.22 -8.98 -1.54
N ALA A 146 -13.32 -8.29 -0.83
CA ALA A 146 -12.89 -6.95 -1.18
C ALA A 146 -12.05 -6.93 -2.46
N ASP A 147 -11.20 -7.94 -2.69
CA ASP A 147 -10.43 -8.05 -3.92
C ASP A 147 -11.35 -8.21 -5.14
N TYR A 148 -12.36 -9.07 -5.03
CA TYR A 148 -13.36 -9.24 -6.09
C TYR A 148 -14.13 -7.95 -6.37
N ALA A 149 -14.61 -7.28 -5.31
CA ALA A 149 -15.31 -6.02 -5.43
C ALA A 149 -14.43 -4.93 -6.08
N SER A 150 -13.13 -4.88 -5.76
CA SER A 150 -12.17 -3.94 -6.37
C SER A 150 -12.04 -4.11 -7.89
N GLN A 151 -12.26 -5.33 -8.39
CA GLN A 151 -12.21 -5.67 -9.81
C GLN A 151 -13.60 -5.62 -10.48
N GLY A 152 -14.60 -5.06 -9.79
CA GLY A 152 -15.96 -4.90 -10.30
C GLY A 152 -16.82 -6.15 -10.26
N GLU A 153 -16.39 -7.22 -9.57
CA GLU A 153 -17.21 -8.41 -9.39
C GLU A 153 -18.30 -8.17 -8.34
N SER A 154 -19.51 -8.65 -8.61
CA SER A 154 -20.65 -8.52 -7.69
C SER A 154 -20.72 -9.62 -6.62
N TYR A 155 -19.95 -10.69 -6.80
CA TYR A 155 -19.88 -11.84 -5.91
C TYR A 155 -18.41 -12.19 -5.68
N PRO A 156 -18.07 -12.90 -4.58
CA PRO A 156 -16.69 -13.27 -4.28
C PRO A 156 -16.21 -14.45 -5.14
N ASN A 157 -16.23 -14.27 -6.46
CA ASN A 157 -15.74 -15.21 -7.47
C ASN A 157 -15.60 -14.50 -8.82
N PHE A 158 -14.76 -15.04 -9.70
CA PHE A 158 -14.77 -14.63 -11.11
C PHE A 158 -15.82 -15.42 -11.90
N ASP A 159 -16.82 -14.72 -12.43
CA ASP A 159 -17.90 -15.33 -13.23
C ASP A 159 -17.48 -15.50 -14.69
N SER A 160 -17.54 -16.72 -15.21
CA SER A 160 -17.13 -17.06 -16.57
C SER A 160 -18.06 -16.55 -17.66
N ARG A 161 -19.22 -16.00 -17.29
CA ARG A 161 -20.12 -15.30 -18.21
C ARG A 161 -19.63 -13.88 -18.50
N GLY A 162 -18.85 -13.30 -17.58
CA GLY A 162 -18.33 -11.94 -17.67
C GLY A 162 -16.81 -11.85 -17.83
N ASN A 163 -16.11 -12.98 -17.69
CA ASN A 163 -14.65 -13.03 -17.72
C ASN A 163 -14.16 -14.11 -18.69
N THR A 164 -13.00 -13.85 -19.30
CA THR A 164 -12.13 -14.87 -19.90
C THR A 164 -11.03 -15.26 -18.91
N GLN A 165 -10.22 -16.28 -19.22
CA GLN A 165 -9.06 -16.62 -18.38
C GLN A 165 -8.06 -15.45 -18.34
N GLU A 166 -7.86 -14.78 -19.47
CA GLU A 166 -7.00 -13.61 -19.60
C GLU A 166 -7.52 -12.44 -18.74
N ASP A 167 -8.84 -12.20 -18.70
CA ASP A 167 -9.43 -11.18 -17.82
C ASP A 167 -9.18 -11.50 -16.34
N VAL A 168 -9.31 -12.77 -15.95
CA VAL A 168 -9.03 -13.22 -14.58
C VAL A 168 -7.56 -13.02 -14.22
N ASP A 169 -6.64 -13.40 -15.10
CA ASP A 169 -5.20 -13.23 -14.87
C ASP A 169 -4.84 -11.74 -14.75
N GLN A 170 -5.44 -10.87 -15.57
CA GLN A 170 -5.24 -9.42 -15.48
C GLN A 170 -5.82 -8.83 -14.19
N LYS A 171 -7.02 -9.25 -13.77
CA LYS A 171 -7.63 -8.82 -12.51
C LYS A 171 -6.80 -9.25 -11.30
N ILE A 172 -6.26 -10.47 -11.32
CA ILE A 172 -5.34 -10.94 -10.29
C ILE A 172 -4.05 -10.11 -10.29
N ALA A 173 -3.48 -9.78 -11.45
CA ALA A 173 -2.31 -8.91 -11.55
C ALA A 173 -2.57 -7.52 -10.93
N ASN A 174 -3.76 -6.95 -11.17
CA ASN A 174 -4.16 -5.68 -10.55
C ASN A 174 -4.24 -5.81 -9.03
N ILE A 175 -4.88 -6.87 -8.53
CA ILE A 175 -4.99 -7.14 -7.08
C ILE A 175 -3.61 -7.30 -6.44
N LEU A 176 -2.70 -8.06 -7.07
CA LEU A 176 -1.35 -8.27 -6.54
C LEU A 176 -0.52 -6.98 -6.51
N ASN A 177 -0.73 -6.08 -7.47
CA ASN A 177 -0.09 -4.75 -7.46
C ASN A 177 -0.68 -3.80 -6.40
N SER A 178 -1.91 -4.04 -5.94
CA SER A 178 -2.55 -3.23 -4.89
C SER A 178 -2.48 -3.85 -3.49
N GLN A 179 -2.29 -5.16 -3.34
CA GLN A 179 -2.35 -5.78 -2.02
C GLN A 179 -1.23 -5.31 -1.09
N THR A 180 -1.47 -5.42 0.22
CA THR A 180 -0.54 -4.93 1.23
C THR A 180 -0.03 -5.93 2.25
N GLU A 181 -0.49 -7.18 2.16
CA GLU A 181 -0.12 -8.27 3.06
C GLU A 181 1.36 -8.67 2.95
N PHE A 182 1.97 -8.52 1.78
CA PHE A 182 3.39 -8.80 1.58
C PHE A 182 4.03 -7.90 0.53
N GLU A 183 5.36 -7.76 0.64
CA GLU A 183 6.19 -7.08 -0.34
C GLU A 183 6.50 -8.04 -1.50
N ILE A 184 6.10 -7.64 -2.72
CA ILE A 184 6.45 -8.35 -3.96
C ILE A 184 7.74 -7.77 -4.51
N LYS A 185 8.66 -8.65 -4.92
CA LYS A 185 9.93 -8.29 -5.57
C LYS A 185 10.01 -8.86 -6.98
N GLU A 186 10.88 -8.28 -7.79
CA GLU A 186 11.21 -8.81 -9.12
C GLU A 186 11.57 -10.30 -9.03
N GLY A 187 10.89 -11.14 -9.82
CA GLY A 187 11.10 -12.57 -9.85
C GLY A 187 10.37 -13.37 -8.77
N ASP A 188 9.70 -12.73 -7.81
CA ASP A 188 8.86 -13.43 -6.83
C ASP A 188 7.74 -14.18 -7.53
N VAL A 189 7.41 -15.35 -6.99
CA VAL A 189 6.30 -16.18 -7.45
C VAL A 189 5.25 -16.24 -6.34
N VAL A 190 4.04 -15.76 -6.66
CA VAL A 190 2.90 -15.72 -5.75
C VAL A 190 1.89 -16.77 -6.17
N LYS A 191 1.56 -17.69 -5.26
CA LYS A 191 0.45 -18.63 -5.44
C LYS A 191 -0.85 -17.94 -5.03
N VAL A 192 -1.79 -17.81 -5.95
CA VAL A 192 -3.07 -17.15 -5.70
C VAL A 192 -4.20 -18.19 -5.67
N ASN A 193 -4.93 -18.24 -4.56
CA ASN A 193 -6.15 -19.01 -4.40
C ASN A 193 -7.36 -18.10 -4.67
N TYR A 194 -8.23 -18.51 -5.60
CA TYR A 194 -9.41 -17.73 -5.97
C TYR A 194 -10.60 -18.62 -6.34
N ALA A 195 -11.81 -18.13 -6.07
CA ALA A 195 -13.08 -18.75 -6.46
C ALA A 195 -13.51 -18.36 -7.88
N THR A 196 -14.27 -19.24 -8.51
CA THR A 196 -14.81 -19.08 -9.86
C THR A 196 -16.28 -19.50 -9.90
N TYR A 197 -17.07 -18.92 -10.81
CA TYR A 197 -18.43 -19.34 -11.09
C TYR A 197 -18.64 -19.55 -12.60
N PRO A 198 -19.08 -20.75 -13.05
CA PRO A 198 -19.21 -21.97 -12.27
C PRO A 198 -17.92 -22.40 -11.56
N ALA A 199 -18.04 -23.21 -10.51
CA ALA A 199 -16.87 -23.66 -9.77
C ALA A 199 -15.90 -24.45 -10.67
N ASN A 200 -14.61 -24.19 -10.50
CA ASN A 200 -13.50 -24.79 -11.26
C ASN A 200 -13.50 -24.45 -12.76
N THR A 201 -14.14 -23.35 -13.18
CA THR A 201 -14.06 -22.92 -14.58
C THR A 201 -12.68 -22.42 -14.97
N TYR A 202 -11.92 -21.85 -14.03
CA TYR A 202 -10.51 -21.49 -14.22
C TYR A 202 -9.62 -22.27 -13.24
N PRO A 203 -8.35 -22.53 -13.58
CA PRO A 203 -7.42 -23.27 -12.72
C PRO A 203 -7.14 -22.47 -11.44
N SER A 204 -7.46 -23.01 -10.27
CA SER A 204 -7.18 -22.38 -8.98
C SER A 204 -6.79 -23.45 -7.97
N PRO A 205 -5.73 -23.23 -7.16
CA PRO A 205 -4.82 -22.07 -7.20
C PRO A 205 -3.90 -22.06 -8.43
N ARG A 206 -3.27 -20.90 -8.68
CA ARG A 206 -2.32 -20.70 -9.78
C ARG A 206 -1.14 -19.82 -9.33
N ASN A 207 0.04 -20.05 -9.91
CA ASN A 207 1.25 -19.29 -9.57
C ASN A 207 1.50 -18.16 -10.58
N TYR A 208 1.86 -16.98 -10.08
CA TYR A 208 2.11 -15.77 -10.85
C TYR A 208 3.50 -15.23 -10.51
N LYS A 209 4.35 -15.07 -11.53
CA LYS A 209 5.71 -14.53 -11.40
C LYS A 209 5.72 -13.04 -11.72
N ALA A 210 6.26 -12.24 -10.81
CA ALA A 210 6.41 -10.80 -10.95
C ALA A 210 7.60 -10.44 -11.86
N SER A 211 7.38 -9.48 -12.77
CA SER A 211 8.40 -8.90 -13.65
C SER A 211 8.15 -7.41 -13.92
N LEU A 212 9.19 -6.58 -13.81
CA LEU A 212 9.19 -5.13 -14.11
C LEU A 212 9.24 -4.81 -15.61
#